data_AF-A0ABD7GPV2-F1
#
_entry.id   AF-A0ABD7GPV2-F1
#
_cell.length_a   1.000
_cell.length_b   1.000
_cell.length_c   1.000
_cell.angle_alpha   90.00
_cell.angle_beta   90.00
_cell.angle_gamma   90.00
#
_symmetry.space_group_name_H-M   'P 1'
#
loop_
_entity.id
_entity.type
_entity.pdbx_description
1 polymer ?
#
loop_
_entity_poly.entity_id
_entity_poly.type
_entity_poly.pdbx_seq_one_letter_code
_entity_poly.pdbx_strand_id
1 'polypeptide(L)' 'MKTLIIHAEADKVQIIKDFLNSIKVKFETKTTSTEESPYDPEFVAKIRKSEEDYKNGEVHRIPLNDIWK' A
#
# COMPACT_ATOMS: atom_id res chain seq x y z
N MET A 1 11.12 5.98 25.33
CA MET A 1 10.14 4.93 24.97
C MET A 1 10.84 3.90 24.11
N LYS A 2 10.53 2.61 24.26
CA LYS A 2 11.15 1.53 23.47
C LYS A 2 10.05 0.84 22.67
N THR A 3 10.28 0.62 21.38
CA THR A 3 9.31 0.02 20.45
C THR A 3 9.74 -1.41 20.13
N LEU A 4 8.81 -2.36 20.20
CA LEU A 4 9.01 -3.76 19.81
C LEU A 4 8.14 -4.07 18.60
N ILE A 5 8.75 -4.56 17.53
CA ILE A 5 8.06 -4.96 16.29
C ILE A 5 8.20 -6.47 16.14
N ILE A 6 7.08 -7.18 16.05
CA ILE A 6 7.04 -8.64 15.96
C ILE A 6 6.50 -9.02 14.57
N HIS A 7 7.30 -9.74 13.80
CA HIS A 7 6.88 -10.33 12.53
C HIS A 7 6.51 -11.80 12.79
N ALA A 8 5.24 -12.14 12.60
CA ALA A 8 4.72 -13.47 12.83
C ALA A 8 3.78 -13.88 11.70
N GLU A 9 3.72 -15.18 11.43
CA GLU A 9 2.77 -15.77 10.47
C GLU A 9 1.33 -15.64 10.98
N ALA A 10 0.36 -15.65 10.07
CA ALA A 10 -1.06 -15.38 10.37
C ALA A 10 -1.63 -16.31 11.46
N ASP A 11 -1.18 -17.56 11.50
CA ASP A 11 -1.56 -18.56 12.50
C ASP A 11 -1.06 -18.23 13.92
N LYS A 12 0.07 -17.52 14.03
CA LYS A 12 0.71 -17.19 15.32
C LYS A 12 0.30 -15.82 15.86
N VAL A 13 -0.27 -14.95 15.02
CA VAL A 13 -0.73 -13.61 15.41
C VAL A 13 -1.75 -13.67 16.54
N GLN A 14 -2.69 -14.62 16.49
CA GLN A 14 -3.73 -14.73 17.50
C GLN A 14 -3.17 -15.12 18.88
N ILE A 15 -2.24 -16.07 18.91
CA ILE A 15 -1.57 -16.52 20.14
C ILE A 15 -0.80 -15.35 20.79
N ILE A 16 -0.12 -14.54 19.97
CA ILE A 16 0.63 -13.36 20.45
C ILE A 16 -0.34 -12.32 21.03
N LYS A 17 -1.47 -12.05 20.37
CA LYS A 17 -2.50 -11.12 20.87
C LYS A 17 -3.05 -11.57 22.22
N ASP A 18 -3.36 -12.85 22.37
CA ASP A 18 -3.90 -13.41 23.61
C ASP A 18 -2.88 -13.33 24.75
N PHE A 19 -1.60 -13.59 24.46
CA PHE A 19 -0.52 -13.42 25.42
C PHE A 19 -0.37 -11.96 25.88
N LEU A 20 -0.36 -11.01 24.94
CA LEU A 20 -0.26 -9.58 25.24
C LEU A 20 -1.47 -9.06 26.06
N ASN A 21 -2.67 -9.57 25.77
CA ASN A 21 -3.87 -9.29 26.55
C ASN A 21 -3.79 -9.83 27.98
N SER A 22 -3.24 -11.04 28.16
CA SER A 22 -3.05 -11.67 29.48
C SER A 22 -2.17 -10.81 30.40
N ILE A 23 -1.14 -10.20 29.85
CA ILE A 23 -0.24 -9.29 30.59
C ILE A 23 -0.72 -7.83 30.61
N LYS A 24 -1.95 -7.55 30.14
CA LYS A 24 -2.57 -6.22 30.08
C LYS A 24 -1.73 -5.17 29.36
N VAL A 25 -0.95 -5.58 28.36
CA VAL A 25 -0.17 -4.67 27.53
C VAL A 25 -1.04 -4.14 26.41
N LYS A 26 -1.09 -2.81 26.27
CA LYS A 26 -1.71 -2.17 25.11
C LYS A 26 -0.78 -2.34 23.90
N PHE A 27 -1.34 -2.80 22.79
CA PHE A 27 -0.61 -2.96 21.54
C PHE A 27 -1.42 -2.36 20.38
N GLU A 28 -0.73 -1.96 19.33
CA GLU A 28 -1.31 -1.48 18.09
C GLU A 28 -1.08 -2.56 17.02
N THR A 29 -2.15 -2.97 16.34
CA THR A 29 -2.01 -3.84 15.16
C THR A 29 -1.94 -2.93 13.95
N LYS A 30 -0.75 -2.79 13.38
CA LYS A 30 -0.59 -2.17 12.08
C LYS A 30 -0.56 -3.30 11.06
N THR A 31 -1.59 -3.41 10.22
CA THR A 31 -1.55 -4.28 9.04
C THR A 31 -0.40 -3.81 8.15
N THR A 32 0.73 -4.48 8.25
CA THR A 32 1.84 -4.34 7.28
C THR A 32 1.61 -5.22 6.07
N SER A 33 0.51 -5.98 6.05
CA SER A 33 0.05 -6.68 4.88
C SER A 33 -0.13 -5.68 3.75
N THR A 34 0.49 -5.99 2.63
CA THR A 34 0.25 -5.47 1.28
C THR A 34 -1.22 -5.63 0.80
N GLU A 35 -2.18 -5.84 1.71
CA GLU A 35 -3.61 -5.99 1.46
C GLU A 35 -4.27 -4.64 1.19
N GLU A 36 -3.74 -3.56 1.75
CA GLU A 36 -3.98 -2.21 1.24
C GLU A 36 -2.94 -1.96 0.14
N SER A 37 -3.42 -1.72 -1.08
CA SER A 37 -2.56 -1.30 -2.18
C SER A 37 -1.71 -0.12 -1.72
N PRO A 38 -0.37 -0.15 -1.88
CA PRO A 38 0.48 0.98 -1.54
C PRO A 38 0.16 2.22 -2.40
N TYR A 39 -0.60 2.02 -3.48
CA TYR A 39 -1.08 3.06 -4.36
C TYR A 39 -2.50 3.47 -4.00
N ASP A 40 -2.69 4.78 -3.97
CA ASP A 40 -4.00 5.41 -3.88
C ASP A 40 -4.96 4.88 -4.98
N PRO A 41 -6.21 4.54 -4.64
CA PRO A 41 -7.17 4.01 -5.61
C PRO A 41 -7.49 4.96 -6.77
N GLU A 42 -7.54 6.28 -6.53
CA GLU A 42 -7.78 7.26 -7.59
C GLU A 42 -6.59 7.34 -8.54
N PHE A 43 -5.36 7.24 -8.00
CA PHE A 43 -4.16 7.11 -8.82
C PHE A 43 -4.23 5.88 -9.73
N VAL A 44 -4.59 4.70 -9.20
CA VAL A 44 -4.72 3.48 -10.01
C VAL A 44 -5.80 3.63 -11.09
N ALA A 45 -6.94 4.24 -10.75
CA ALA A 45 -8.01 4.50 -11.72
C ALA A 45 -7.55 5.43 -12.85
N LYS A 46 -6.80 6.49 -12.53
CA LYS A 46 -6.23 7.41 -13.51
C LYS A 46 -5.28 6.71 -14.47
N ILE A 47 -4.39 5.85 -13.97
CA ILE A 47 -3.43 5.13 -14.82
C ILE A 47 -4.18 4.18 -15.78
N ARG A 48 -5.15 3.41 -15.29
CA ARG A 48 -5.94 2.50 -16.13
C ARG A 48 -6.70 3.26 -17.22
N LYS A 49 -7.27 4.42 -16.90
CA LYS A 49 -7.89 5.28 -17.90
C LYS A 49 -6.87 5.75 -18.95
N SER A 50 -5.69 6.18 -18.53
CA SER A 50 -4.63 6.58 -19.45
C SER A 50 -4.19 5.45 -20.39
N GLU A 51 -4.19 4.19 -19.94
CA GLU A 51 -3.92 3.03 -20.79
C GLU A 51 -5.02 2.79 -21.83
N GLU A 52 -6.27 3.03 -21.47
CA GLU A 52 -7.42 2.96 -22.38
C GLU A 52 -7.38 4.08 -23.42
N ASP A 53 -7.17 5.33 -22.99
CA ASP A 53 -7.01 6.49 -23.86
C ASP A 53 -5.86 6.25 -24.87
N TYR A 54 -4.74 5.65 -24.44
CA TYR A 54 -3.64 5.26 -25.33
C TYR A 54 -4.04 4.23 -26.38
N LYS A 55 -4.81 3.20 -26.00
CA LYS A 55 -5.32 2.19 -26.94
C LYS A 55 -6.31 2.80 -27.94
N ASN A 56 -7.11 3.77 -27.51
CA ASN A 56 -8.08 4.49 -28.35
C ASN A 56 -7.43 5.58 -29.22
N GLY A 57 -6.14 5.88 -29.01
CA GLY A 57 -5.43 6.93 -29.73
C GLY A 57 -5.70 8.35 -29.21
N GLU A 58 -6.38 8.48 -28.07
CA GLU A 58 -6.71 9.73 -27.39
C GLU A 58 -5.54 10.26 -26.55
N VAL A 59 -4.36 10.34 -27.16
CA VAL A 59 -3.13 10.76 -26.48
C VAL A 59 -2.46 11.93 -27.19
N HIS A 60 -1.87 12.82 -26.40
CA HIS A 60 -1.02 13.89 -26.90
C HIS A 60 0.44 13.49 -26.82
N ARG A 61 1.09 13.41 -27.98
CA ARG A 61 2.54 13.20 -28.06
C ARG A 61 3.22 14.55 -28.07
N ILE A 62 4.14 14.73 -27.13
CA ILE A 62 4.95 15.94 -27.02
C ILE A 62 6.39 15.54 -27.37
N PRO A 63 7.07 16.25 -28.29
CA PRO A 63 8.48 15.98 -28.59
C PRO A 63 9.35 16.27 -27.37
N LEU A 64 10.43 15.51 -27.18
CA LEU A 64 11.32 15.66 -26.02
C LEU A 64 11.93 17.07 -25.92
N ASN A 65 12.25 17.68 -27.06
CA ASN A 65 12.79 19.04 -27.16
C ASN A 65 11.82 20.12 -26.65
N ASP A 66 10.52 19.84 -26.59
CA ASP A 66 9.52 20.77 -26.05
C ASP A 66 9.34 20.65 -24.53
N ILE A 67 9.80 19.54 -23.93
CA ILE A 67 9.66 19.22 -22.51
C ILE A 67 10.90 19.63 -21.71
N TRP A 68 12.09 19.48 -22.29
CA TRP A 68 13.37 19.79 -21.65
C TRP A 68 14.07 20.93 -22.40
N LYS A 69 14.02 22.14 -21.81
CA LYS A 69 14.71 23.36 -22.29
C LYS A 69 15.82 23.77 -21.34
#